data_AF-A0A2K8ZZZ2-F1
#
_entry.id   AF-A0A2K8ZZZ2-F1
#
_cell.length_a   1.000
_cell.length_b   1.000
_cell.length_c   1.000
_cell.angle_alpha   90.00
_cell.angle_beta   90.00
_cell.angle_gamma   90.00
#
_symmetry.space_group_name_H-M   'P 1'
#
loop_
_entity.id
_entity.type
_entity.pdbx_description
1 polymer ?
#
loop_
_entity_poly.entity_id
_entity_poly.type
_entity_poly.pdbx_seq_one_letter_code
_entity_poly.pdbx_strand_id
1 'polypeptide(L)'
;MDNVKAGLYIKQRIKEKGITQEQLAEEMNISSSAVSQVLSGKNMFDVMNLQVLSRILDEPIDKILNAGEAPETYLEILAKKTEVEYKKQDPNLEKFKEKDHKDNTLFDYVLKHQNIELIRLFNQKIISDKVNDIRLATILIANEETKLLEQLFNSYNFKRNMNLGRDVSELNRITKKISDYTSEEQEYFKVLAQSNNEKIFEITGCIRIHENNVNYFSPFLYIAIVYDQVHILKYDHEQRFKNQDSSGNKLTHIVDSKFSKLLKTSIEHKSMRCIDYCYNMLSQFNLQNYFNDLIGTKDKDFIQNFIEKYKNKNTDHFYHSTNDNGKFNNVESLKQLIESNNVEIFEYSIEFSTQEALDEALYVTKGNQIEIVKLLVSKGARFMYYDSYDSKTKHIQEPLTAMVKYLFDELNKKNK
;
A
#
# COMPACT_ATOMS: atom_id res chain seq x y z
N MET A 1 -27.75 -18.11 -15.64
CA MET A 1 -27.70 -19.29 -14.76
C MET A 1 -26.37 -19.97 -15.01
N ASP A 2 -25.59 -20.20 -13.96
CA ASP A 2 -24.28 -20.85 -14.06
C ASP A 2 -24.43 -22.30 -13.62
N ASN A 3 -24.50 -23.21 -14.59
CA ASN A 3 -24.70 -24.64 -14.34
C ASN A 3 -23.54 -25.24 -13.53
N VAL A 4 -22.33 -24.68 -13.64
CA VAL A 4 -21.16 -25.17 -12.89
C VAL A 4 -21.31 -24.82 -11.42
N LYS A 5 -21.65 -23.57 -11.10
CA LYS A 5 -21.95 -23.15 -9.72
C LYS A 5 -23.11 -23.95 -9.13
N ALA A 6 -24.22 -24.09 -9.87
CA ALA A 6 -25.38 -24.84 -9.41
C ALA A 6 -25.05 -26.33 -9.17
N GLY A 7 -24.31 -26.97 -10.08
CA GLY A 7 -23.86 -28.35 -9.94
C GLY A 7 -22.95 -28.57 -8.73
N LEU A 8 -21.99 -27.67 -8.50
CA LEU A 8 -21.12 -27.69 -7.31
C LEU A 8 -21.91 -27.48 -6.01
N TYR A 9 -22.89 -26.58 -6.02
CA TYR A 9 -23.78 -26.35 -4.89
C TYR A 9 -24.60 -27.59 -4.54
N ILE A 10 -25.24 -28.21 -5.54
CA ILE A 10 -25.99 -29.46 -5.35
C ILE A 10 -25.06 -30.54 -4.79
N LYS A 11 -23.84 -30.66 -5.32
CA LYS A 11 -22.84 -31.63 -4.85
C LYS A 11 -22.46 -31.40 -3.38
N GLN A 12 -22.37 -30.15 -2.95
CA GLN A 12 -22.12 -29.80 -1.56
C GLN A 12 -23.32 -30.17 -0.68
N ARG A 13 -24.55 -29.83 -1.10
CA ARG A 13 -25.78 -30.10 -0.35
C ARG A 13 -26.04 -31.59 -0.14
N ILE A 14 -25.86 -32.43 -1.17
CA ILE A 14 -26.03 -33.89 -1.02
C ILE A 14 -25.00 -34.48 -0.06
N LYS A 15 -23.77 -33.95 -0.07
CA LYS A 15 -22.72 -34.36 0.87
C LYS A 15 -23.06 -33.97 2.31
N GLU A 16 -23.59 -32.76 2.51
CA GLU A 16 -24.06 -32.29 3.82
C GLU A 16 -25.23 -33.13 4.36
N LYS A 17 -26.10 -33.65 3.48
CA LYS A 17 -27.18 -34.57 3.83
C LYS A 17 -26.76 -36.04 3.93
N GLY A 18 -25.50 -36.38 3.63
CA GLY A 18 -25.01 -37.76 3.65
C GLY A 18 -25.54 -38.64 2.51
N ILE A 19 -25.98 -38.05 1.41
CA ILE A 19 -26.53 -38.73 0.23
C ILE A 19 -25.42 -38.93 -0.81
N THR A 20 -25.26 -40.16 -1.32
CA THR A 20 -24.32 -40.44 -2.43
C THR A 20 -24.90 -40.06 -3.79
N GLN A 21 -24.07 -39.96 -4.83
CA GLN A 21 -24.56 -39.66 -6.18
C GLN A 21 -25.47 -40.78 -6.72
N GLU A 22 -25.19 -42.02 -6.35
CA GLU A 22 -25.99 -43.19 -6.70
C GLU A 22 -27.35 -43.15 -6.01
N GLN A 23 -27.38 -42.84 -4.71
CA GLN A 23 -28.62 -42.68 -3.96
C GLN A 23 -29.48 -41.54 -4.51
N LEU A 24 -28.85 -40.41 -4.88
CA LEU A 24 -29.58 -39.32 -5.52
C LEU A 24 -30.17 -39.75 -6.87
N ALA A 25 -29.43 -40.54 -7.66
CA ALA A 25 -29.92 -41.05 -8.94
C ALA A 25 -31.12 -41.99 -8.76
N GLU A 26 -31.08 -42.86 -7.73
CA GLU A 26 -32.19 -43.73 -7.35
C GLU A 26 -33.40 -42.95 -6.87
N GLU A 27 -33.23 -42.00 -5.94
CA GLU A 27 -34.32 -41.17 -5.40
C GLU A 27 -35.00 -40.31 -6.48
N MET A 28 -34.23 -39.86 -7.47
CA MET A 28 -34.74 -39.07 -8.59
C MET A 28 -35.24 -39.93 -9.77
N ASN A 29 -35.07 -41.26 -9.73
CA ASN A 29 -35.39 -42.19 -10.81
C ASN A 29 -34.76 -41.80 -12.17
N ILE A 30 -33.46 -41.47 -12.14
CA ILE A 30 -32.66 -41.10 -13.32
C ILE A 30 -31.33 -41.83 -13.33
N SER A 31 -30.61 -41.79 -14.46
CA SER A 31 -29.28 -42.43 -14.53
C SER A 31 -28.22 -41.70 -13.69
N SER A 32 -27.29 -42.44 -13.09
CA SER A 32 -26.13 -41.86 -12.40
C SER A 32 -25.27 -40.99 -13.32
N SER A 33 -25.28 -41.27 -14.63
CA SER A 33 -24.65 -40.43 -15.65
C SER A 33 -25.30 -39.05 -15.75
N ALA A 34 -26.64 -38.98 -15.72
CA ALA A 34 -27.37 -37.72 -15.74
C ALA A 34 -27.07 -36.89 -14.49
N VAL A 35 -27.05 -37.51 -13.30
CA VAL A 35 -26.62 -36.86 -12.05
C VAL A 35 -25.20 -36.33 -12.18
N SER A 36 -24.25 -37.15 -12.66
CA SER A 36 -22.85 -36.75 -12.82
C SER A 36 -22.69 -35.56 -13.78
N GLN A 37 -23.45 -35.52 -14.88
CA GLN A 37 -23.45 -34.40 -15.83
C GLN A 37 -23.97 -33.10 -15.18
N VAL A 38 -25.01 -33.16 -14.36
CA VAL A 38 -25.51 -31.99 -13.63
C VAL A 38 -24.51 -31.52 -12.58
N LEU A 39 -23.96 -32.43 -11.77
CA LEU A 39 -23.00 -32.08 -10.72
C LEU A 39 -21.67 -31.55 -11.26
N SER A 40 -21.34 -31.85 -12.53
CA SER A 40 -20.19 -31.28 -13.24
C SER A 40 -20.53 -30.04 -14.06
N GLY A 41 -21.79 -29.58 -14.04
CA GLY A 41 -22.25 -28.39 -14.76
C GLY A 41 -22.41 -28.56 -16.28
N LYS A 42 -22.29 -29.79 -16.80
CA LYS A 42 -22.45 -30.09 -18.24
C LYS A 42 -23.90 -30.00 -18.72
N ASN A 43 -24.85 -30.20 -17.81
CA ASN A 43 -26.28 -30.08 -18.06
C ASN A 43 -26.99 -29.58 -16.80
N MET A 44 -28.31 -29.35 -16.87
CA MET A 44 -29.15 -29.08 -15.71
C MET A 44 -30.32 -30.04 -15.66
N PHE A 45 -30.86 -30.28 -14.46
CA PHE A 45 -32.12 -31.01 -14.31
C PHE A 45 -33.26 -30.23 -15.00
N ASP A 46 -34.18 -30.98 -15.61
CA ASP A 46 -35.45 -30.40 -16.08
C ASP A 46 -36.31 -29.94 -14.89
N VAL A 47 -37.40 -29.23 -15.18
CA VAL A 47 -38.29 -28.64 -14.17
C VAL A 47 -38.86 -29.71 -13.22
N MET A 48 -39.18 -30.91 -13.71
CA MET A 48 -39.75 -31.98 -12.89
C MET A 48 -38.71 -32.55 -11.93
N ASN A 49 -37.51 -32.81 -12.44
CA ASN A 49 -36.37 -33.27 -11.65
C ASN A 49 -35.90 -32.22 -10.64
N LEU A 50 -35.99 -30.92 -10.96
CA LEU A 50 -35.74 -29.84 -10.00
C LEU A 50 -36.75 -29.81 -8.85
N GLN A 51 -38.04 -30.10 -9.11
CA GLN A 51 -39.04 -30.22 -8.06
C GLN A 51 -38.80 -31.42 -7.14
N VAL A 52 -38.25 -32.52 -7.67
CA VAL A 52 -37.85 -33.68 -6.85
C VAL A 52 -36.62 -33.32 -6.01
N LEU A 53 -35.59 -32.75 -6.63
CA LEU A 53 -34.38 -32.32 -5.95
C LEU A 53 -34.67 -31.30 -4.84
N SER A 54 -35.56 -30.34 -5.09
CA SER A 54 -36.00 -29.35 -4.09
C SER A 54 -36.56 -30.02 -2.83
N ARG A 55 -37.31 -31.12 -2.99
CA ARG A 55 -37.84 -31.89 -1.86
C ARG A 55 -36.75 -32.70 -1.14
N ILE A 56 -35.84 -33.33 -1.88
CA ILE A 56 -34.71 -34.09 -1.31
C ILE A 56 -33.81 -33.14 -0.49
N LEU A 57 -33.49 -31.98 -1.03
CA LEU A 57 -32.62 -30.99 -0.40
C LEU A 57 -33.34 -30.13 0.65
N ASP A 58 -34.67 -30.15 0.69
CA ASP A 58 -35.48 -29.24 1.52
C ASP A 58 -35.12 -27.76 1.29
N GLU A 59 -34.95 -27.42 0.01
CA GLU A 59 -34.58 -26.08 -0.43
C GLU A 59 -35.43 -25.66 -1.62
N PRO A 60 -35.85 -24.38 -1.72
CA PRO A 60 -36.61 -23.91 -2.87
C PRO A 60 -35.77 -23.99 -4.16
N ILE A 61 -36.43 -24.28 -5.28
CA ILE A 61 -35.77 -24.42 -6.60
C ILE A 61 -34.89 -23.20 -6.91
N ASP A 62 -35.37 -21.99 -6.66
CA ASP A 62 -34.63 -20.76 -6.93
C ASP A 62 -33.30 -20.69 -6.17
N LYS A 63 -33.24 -21.22 -4.94
CA LYS A 63 -31.99 -21.27 -4.16
C LYS A 63 -31.01 -22.27 -4.78
N ILE A 64 -31.51 -23.40 -5.27
CA ILE A 64 -30.69 -24.42 -5.95
C ILE A 64 -30.13 -23.88 -7.27
N LEU A 65 -30.98 -23.25 -8.09
CA LEU A 65 -30.61 -22.68 -9.38
C LEU A 65 -29.58 -21.55 -9.25
N ASN A 66 -29.66 -20.78 -8.16
CA ASN A 66 -28.71 -19.71 -7.86
C ASN A 66 -27.54 -20.16 -6.99
N ALA A 67 -27.30 -21.47 -6.85
CA ALA A 67 -26.16 -22.01 -6.08
C ALA A 67 -26.10 -21.51 -4.62
N GLY A 68 -27.26 -21.31 -4.00
CA GLY A 68 -27.40 -20.78 -2.64
C GLY A 68 -27.30 -19.26 -2.54
N GLU A 69 -27.01 -18.56 -3.64
CA GLU A 69 -27.04 -17.11 -3.70
C GLU A 69 -28.50 -16.64 -3.70
N ALA A 70 -28.80 -15.56 -2.97
CA ALA A 70 -30.11 -14.94 -3.05
C ALA A 70 -30.33 -14.42 -4.49
N PRO A 71 -31.53 -14.58 -5.08
CA PRO A 71 -31.78 -14.07 -6.42
C PRO A 71 -31.46 -12.57 -6.49
N GLU A 72 -30.89 -12.17 -7.62
CA GLU A 72 -30.64 -10.76 -7.90
C GLU A 72 -31.97 -10.03 -7.88
N THR A 73 -31.98 -8.86 -7.23
CA THR A 73 -33.20 -8.07 -7.18
C THR A 73 -33.42 -7.41 -8.53
N TYR A 74 -34.67 -7.00 -8.81
CA TYR A 74 -34.97 -6.30 -10.05
C TYR A 74 -34.09 -5.04 -10.23
N LEU A 75 -33.80 -4.33 -9.14
CA LEU A 75 -32.90 -3.17 -9.15
C LEU A 75 -31.46 -3.58 -9.48
N GLU A 76 -30.96 -4.70 -8.95
CA GLU A 76 -29.63 -5.21 -9.29
C GLU A 76 -29.52 -5.63 -10.77
N ILE A 77 -30.56 -6.24 -11.32
CA ILE A 77 -30.63 -6.58 -12.76
C ILE A 77 -30.61 -5.31 -13.62
N LEU A 78 -31.37 -4.28 -13.24
CA LEU A 78 -31.37 -2.99 -13.93
C LEU A 78 -30.00 -2.31 -13.90
N ALA A 79 -29.28 -2.38 -12.78
CA ALA A 79 -27.98 -1.75 -12.59
C ALA A 79 -26.89 -2.25 -13.56
N LYS A 80 -27.07 -3.43 -14.15
CA LYS A 80 -26.12 -4.03 -15.12
C LYS A 80 -26.43 -3.70 -16.57
N LYS A 81 -27.57 -3.08 -16.85
CA LYS A 81 -28.01 -2.79 -18.21
C LYS A 81 -27.23 -1.64 -18.81
N THR A 82 -27.18 -1.61 -20.14
CA THR A 82 -26.73 -0.43 -20.88
C THR A 82 -27.73 0.71 -20.73
N GLU A 83 -27.30 1.94 -21.04
CA GLU A 83 -28.17 3.12 -21.00
C GLU A 83 -29.45 2.92 -21.84
N VAL A 84 -29.31 2.34 -23.04
CA VAL A 84 -30.41 2.12 -23.99
C VAL A 84 -31.41 1.11 -23.45
N GLU A 85 -30.94 0.01 -22.88
CA GLU A 85 -31.79 -1.01 -22.30
C GLU A 85 -32.51 -0.53 -21.04
N TYR A 86 -31.80 0.24 -20.20
CA TYR A 86 -32.37 0.83 -19.01
C TYR A 86 -33.52 1.78 -19.36
N LYS A 87 -33.30 2.73 -20.29
CA LYS A 87 -34.32 3.69 -20.73
C LYS A 87 -35.59 3.05 -21.31
N LYS A 88 -35.49 1.85 -21.88
CA LYS A 88 -36.69 1.10 -22.34
C LYS A 88 -37.55 0.62 -21.17
N GLN A 89 -36.95 0.33 -20.03
CA GLN A 89 -37.65 -0.19 -18.85
C GLN A 89 -38.10 0.92 -17.90
N ASP A 90 -37.29 1.98 -17.77
CA ASP A 90 -37.59 3.14 -16.93
C ASP A 90 -37.29 4.45 -17.68
N PRO A 91 -38.15 4.86 -18.63
CA PRO A 91 -37.92 6.07 -19.45
C PRO A 91 -37.84 7.36 -18.63
N ASN A 92 -38.56 7.42 -17.50
CA ASN A 92 -38.68 8.61 -16.66
C ASN A 92 -37.62 8.65 -15.53
N LEU A 93 -36.75 7.64 -15.45
CA LEU A 93 -35.76 7.50 -14.39
C LEU A 93 -36.41 7.59 -13.01
N GLU A 94 -37.49 6.87 -12.72
CA GLU A 94 -38.14 6.91 -11.40
C GLU A 94 -37.60 5.85 -10.44
N LYS A 95 -37.03 4.76 -10.99
CA LYS A 95 -36.61 3.58 -10.22
C LYS A 95 -35.43 3.84 -9.28
N PHE A 96 -34.67 4.92 -9.46
CA PHE A 96 -33.55 5.23 -8.55
C PHE A 96 -33.98 5.56 -7.12
N LYS A 97 -35.23 5.98 -6.90
CA LYS A 97 -35.78 6.32 -5.57
C LYS A 97 -36.26 5.09 -4.81
N GLU A 98 -36.49 3.99 -5.51
CA GLU A 98 -36.99 2.76 -4.91
C GLU A 98 -35.87 2.07 -4.13
N LYS A 99 -36.27 1.41 -3.04
CA LYS A 99 -35.44 0.46 -2.32
C LYS A 99 -36.01 -0.93 -2.50
N ASP A 100 -35.14 -1.92 -2.63
CA ASP A 100 -35.56 -3.30 -2.62
C ASP A 100 -35.78 -3.83 -1.19
N HIS A 101 -36.15 -5.11 -1.07
CA HIS A 101 -36.35 -5.79 0.21
C HIS A 101 -35.06 -5.94 1.05
N LYS A 102 -33.88 -5.63 0.48
CA LYS A 102 -32.59 -5.59 1.17
C LYS A 102 -32.21 -4.17 1.59
N ASP A 103 -33.14 -3.21 1.47
CA ASP A 103 -32.95 -1.77 1.71
C ASP A 103 -31.90 -1.11 0.79
N ASN A 104 -31.53 -1.77 -0.32
CA ASN A 104 -30.59 -1.23 -1.30
C ASN A 104 -31.32 -0.47 -2.40
N THR A 105 -30.74 0.64 -2.86
CA THR A 105 -31.23 1.39 -4.02
C THR A 105 -30.62 0.87 -5.32
N LEU A 106 -31.23 1.22 -6.45
CA LEU A 106 -30.62 0.99 -7.78
C LEU A 106 -29.20 1.56 -7.85
N PHE A 107 -28.98 2.74 -7.28
CA PHE A 107 -27.68 3.41 -7.30
C PHE A 107 -26.61 2.61 -6.56
N ASP A 108 -26.95 1.98 -5.43
CA ASP A 108 -26.02 1.15 -4.66
C ASP A 108 -25.55 -0.05 -5.51
N TYR A 109 -26.43 -0.66 -6.30
CA TYR A 109 -26.06 -1.72 -7.25
C TYR A 109 -25.28 -1.20 -8.45
N VAL A 110 -25.57 0.01 -8.93
CA VAL A 110 -24.80 0.65 -10.02
C VAL A 110 -23.36 0.92 -9.60
N LEU A 111 -23.15 1.37 -8.36
CA LEU A 111 -21.81 1.48 -7.77
C LEU A 111 -21.14 0.12 -7.62
N LYS A 112 -21.86 -0.89 -7.10
CA LYS A 112 -21.37 -2.26 -6.96
C LYS A 112 -20.87 -2.85 -8.29
N HIS A 113 -21.57 -2.56 -9.39
CA HIS A 113 -21.21 -3.04 -10.73
C HIS A 113 -20.36 -2.05 -11.54
N GLN A 114 -19.97 -0.93 -10.95
CA GLN A 114 -19.15 0.11 -11.59
C GLN A 114 -19.71 0.58 -12.96
N ASN A 115 -21.03 0.62 -13.11
CA ASN A 115 -21.67 0.91 -14.40
C ASN A 115 -21.67 2.42 -14.69
N ILE A 116 -20.64 2.88 -15.42
CA ILE A 116 -20.43 4.30 -15.71
C ILE A 116 -21.50 4.90 -16.64
N GLU A 117 -22.07 4.12 -17.56
CA GLU A 117 -23.12 4.61 -18.46
C GLU A 117 -24.35 5.07 -17.67
N LEU A 118 -24.77 4.26 -16.69
CA LEU A 118 -25.90 4.62 -15.84
C LEU A 118 -25.55 5.76 -14.89
N ILE A 119 -24.31 5.85 -14.38
CA ILE A 119 -23.86 7.01 -13.60
C ILE A 119 -23.96 8.31 -14.41
N ARG A 120 -23.54 8.30 -15.68
CA ARG A 120 -23.69 9.46 -16.58
C ARG A 120 -25.14 9.82 -16.85
N LEU A 121 -26.01 8.81 -16.94
CA LEU A 121 -27.44 8.99 -17.15
C LEU A 121 -28.13 9.63 -15.93
N PHE A 122 -27.74 9.24 -14.73
CA PHE A 122 -28.33 9.77 -13.50
C PHE A 122 -27.91 11.23 -13.29
N ASN A 123 -28.82 12.15 -13.67
CA ASN A 123 -28.64 13.60 -13.60
C ASN A 123 -28.21 14.10 -12.20
N GLN A 124 -27.75 15.35 -12.11
CA GLN A 124 -27.24 16.03 -10.91
C GLN A 124 -28.05 15.78 -9.61
N LYS A 125 -29.37 15.66 -9.70
CA LYS A 125 -30.27 15.49 -8.55
C LYS A 125 -30.17 14.12 -7.88
N ILE A 126 -29.66 13.10 -8.57
CA ILE A 126 -29.49 11.74 -8.02
C ILE A 126 -28.09 11.64 -7.40
N ILE A 127 -27.10 12.21 -8.09
CA ILE A 127 -25.73 12.33 -7.58
C ILE A 127 -25.74 13.14 -6.27
N SER A 128 -26.58 14.19 -6.15
CA SER A 128 -26.69 15.06 -4.96
C SER A 128 -27.06 14.35 -3.65
N ASP A 129 -27.75 13.21 -3.72
CA ASP A 129 -28.17 12.46 -2.52
C ASP A 129 -27.09 11.46 -2.06
N LYS A 130 -26.15 11.11 -2.95
CA LYS A 130 -25.07 10.14 -2.71
C LYS A 130 -23.67 10.77 -2.81
N VAL A 131 -23.59 12.10 -2.69
CA VAL A 131 -22.34 12.89 -2.77
C VAL A 131 -21.37 12.61 -1.61
N ASN A 132 -21.56 11.58 -0.81
CA ASN A 132 -20.62 11.20 0.25
C ASN A 132 -20.02 9.82 0.00
N ASP A 133 -20.43 9.15 -1.08
CA ASP A 133 -20.01 7.80 -1.38
C ASP A 133 -18.65 7.82 -2.08
N ILE A 134 -17.62 7.36 -1.38
CA ILE A 134 -16.25 7.36 -1.91
C ILE A 134 -16.10 6.45 -3.13
N ARG A 135 -16.94 5.41 -3.26
CA ARG A 135 -16.94 4.51 -4.42
C ARG A 135 -17.32 5.25 -5.69
N LEU A 136 -18.23 6.21 -5.61
CA LEU A 136 -18.58 7.06 -6.76
C LEU A 136 -17.35 7.85 -7.22
N ALA A 137 -16.64 8.49 -6.29
CA ALA A 137 -15.41 9.21 -6.63
C ALA A 137 -14.36 8.28 -7.26
N THR A 138 -14.19 7.07 -6.71
CA THR A 138 -13.29 6.06 -7.27
C THR A 138 -13.65 5.71 -8.72
N ILE A 139 -14.92 5.42 -9.00
CA ILE A 139 -15.38 5.07 -10.35
C ILE A 139 -15.18 6.24 -11.32
N LEU A 140 -15.50 7.47 -10.90
CA LEU A 140 -15.33 8.65 -11.73
C LEU A 140 -13.84 8.91 -12.07
N ILE A 141 -12.94 8.73 -11.10
CA ILE A 141 -11.50 8.87 -11.33
C ILE A 141 -11.00 7.77 -12.28
N ALA A 142 -11.39 6.51 -12.05
CA ALA A 142 -10.99 5.38 -12.89
C ALA A 142 -11.42 5.54 -14.36
N ASN A 143 -12.52 6.26 -14.61
CA ASN A 143 -13.06 6.51 -15.95
C ASN A 143 -12.73 7.92 -16.48
N GLU A 144 -11.85 8.67 -15.81
CA GLU A 144 -11.45 10.03 -16.16
C GLU A 144 -12.60 11.05 -16.32
N GLU A 145 -13.67 10.89 -15.54
CA GLU A 145 -14.88 11.72 -15.59
C GLU A 145 -14.72 13.07 -14.89
N THR A 146 -13.84 13.91 -15.43
CA THR A 146 -13.46 15.20 -14.82
C THR A 146 -14.65 16.13 -14.53
N LYS A 147 -15.63 16.23 -15.43
CA LYS A 147 -16.81 17.10 -15.23
C LYS A 147 -17.69 16.65 -14.07
N LEU A 148 -18.01 15.35 -14.00
CA LEU A 148 -18.82 14.78 -12.92
C LEU A 148 -18.04 14.79 -11.61
N LEU A 149 -16.74 14.52 -11.66
CA LEU A 149 -15.85 14.59 -10.51
C LEU A 149 -15.79 16.01 -9.94
N GLU A 150 -15.66 17.04 -10.78
CA GLU A 150 -15.67 18.44 -10.37
C GLU A 150 -17.01 18.82 -9.71
N GLN A 151 -18.12 18.35 -10.26
CA GLN A 151 -19.45 18.53 -9.65
C GLN A 151 -19.54 17.85 -8.27
N LEU A 152 -19.06 16.61 -8.16
CA LEU A 152 -19.03 15.86 -6.91
C LEU A 152 -18.20 16.60 -5.84
N PHE A 153 -16.99 17.02 -6.19
CA PHE A 153 -16.07 17.71 -5.28
C PHE A 153 -16.54 19.12 -4.92
N ASN A 154 -17.34 19.78 -5.75
CA ASN A 154 -17.93 21.09 -5.43
C ASN A 154 -19.09 21.02 -4.42
N SER A 155 -19.63 19.84 -4.15
CA SER A 155 -20.67 19.67 -3.14
C SER A 155 -20.14 19.83 -1.72
N TYR A 156 -20.87 20.62 -0.92
CA TYR A 156 -20.56 20.85 0.50
C TYR A 156 -20.46 19.56 1.31
N ASN A 157 -21.34 18.59 1.06
CA ASN A 157 -21.37 17.34 1.81
C ASN A 157 -20.16 16.45 1.50
N PHE A 158 -19.71 16.37 0.25
CA PHE A 158 -18.52 15.59 -0.11
C PHE A 158 -17.29 16.15 0.58
N LYS A 159 -17.10 17.48 0.50
CA LYS A 159 -15.98 18.18 1.17
C LYS A 159 -15.97 17.87 2.67
N ARG A 160 -17.14 17.91 3.33
CA ARG A 160 -17.27 17.59 4.75
C ARG A 160 -16.95 16.12 5.07
N ASN A 161 -17.26 15.16 4.19
CA ASN A 161 -17.03 13.73 4.45
C ASN A 161 -15.63 13.25 4.06
N MET A 162 -15.02 13.83 3.03
CA MET A 162 -13.58 13.67 2.74
C MET A 162 -12.70 14.18 3.90
N ASN A 163 -13.28 14.83 4.90
CA ASN A 163 -12.61 15.13 6.15
C ASN A 163 -12.33 13.89 7.02
N LEU A 164 -12.51 12.64 6.55
CA LEU A 164 -11.96 11.39 7.12
C LEU A 164 -11.81 11.37 8.66
N GLY A 165 -12.83 11.85 9.39
CA GLY A 165 -12.84 11.97 10.85
C GLY A 165 -12.03 13.12 11.49
N ARG A 166 -11.94 14.32 10.89
CA ARG A 166 -11.13 15.45 11.41
C ARG A 166 -11.85 16.78 11.56
N ASP A 167 -11.32 17.57 12.49
CA ASP A 167 -11.55 19.01 12.59
C ASP A 167 -11.04 19.72 11.31
N VAL A 168 -11.77 20.73 10.84
CA VAL A 168 -11.49 21.46 9.59
C VAL A 168 -10.11 22.14 9.63
N SER A 169 -9.59 22.39 10.83
CA SER A 169 -8.23 22.88 11.09
C SER A 169 -7.12 21.87 10.75
N GLU A 170 -7.44 20.57 10.67
CA GLU A 170 -6.51 19.43 10.55
C GLU A 170 -6.55 18.75 9.15
N LEU A 171 -7.23 19.37 8.18
CA LEU A 171 -7.42 18.94 6.79
C LEU A 171 -6.15 18.49 6.06
N ASN A 172 -4.96 18.85 6.56
CA ASN A 172 -3.70 18.78 5.83
C ASN A 172 -2.76 17.62 6.20
N ARG A 173 -3.22 16.61 6.94
CA ARG A 173 -2.35 15.46 7.30
C ARG A 173 -2.97 14.15 6.83
N ILE A 174 -2.21 13.11 6.55
CA ILE A 174 -2.68 11.73 6.73
C ILE A 174 -1.92 11.27 7.97
N THR A 175 -2.62 11.15 9.10
CA THR A 175 -2.01 10.73 10.38
C THR A 175 -2.09 9.22 10.59
N LYS A 176 -2.89 8.52 9.79
CA LYS A 176 -3.08 7.07 9.80
C LYS A 176 -2.32 6.42 8.65
N LYS A 177 -1.91 5.17 8.78
CA LYS A 177 -1.37 4.43 7.63
C LYS A 177 -2.51 4.15 6.64
N ILE A 178 -2.21 4.04 5.34
CA ILE A 178 -3.23 3.70 4.32
C ILE A 178 -3.92 2.38 4.67
N SER A 179 -3.19 1.43 5.26
CA SER A 179 -3.72 0.16 5.76
C SER A 179 -4.83 0.28 6.80
N ASP A 180 -4.94 1.42 7.48
CA ASP A 180 -5.89 1.63 8.57
C ASP A 180 -7.24 2.15 8.08
N TYR A 181 -7.37 2.43 6.78
CA TYR A 181 -8.60 2.87 6.13
C TYR A 181 -9.45 1.69 5.66
N THR A 182 -10.72 1.91 5.36
CA THR A 182 -11.61 0.90 4.79
C THR A 182 -11.13 0.45 3.41
N SER A 183 -11.55 -0.75 2.96
CA SER A 183 -11.18 -1.26 1.64
C SER A 183 -11.62 -0.34 0.49
N GLU A 184 -12.76 0.35 0.64
CA GLU A 184 -13.28 1.30 -0.35
C GLU A 184 -12.40 2.57 -0.43
N GLU A 185 -11.96 3.10 0.72
CA GLU A 185 -11.02 4.23 0.79
C GLU A 185 -9.63 3.87 0.27
N GLN A 186 -9.13 2.67 0.56
CA GLN A 186 -7.85 2.21 0.04
C GLN A 186 -7.87 2.10 -1.49
N GLU A 187 -8.95 1.57 -2.06
CA GLU A 187 -9.11 1.49 -3.52
C GLU A 187 -9.23 2.89 -4.15
N TYR A 188 -9.92 3.83 -3.50
CA TYR A 188 -9.93 5.23 -3.90
C TYR A 188 -8.51 5.80 -4.01
N PHE A 189 -7.69 5.66 -2.96
CA PHE A 189 -6.32 6.19 -2.97
C PHE A 189 -5.47 5.57 -4.07
N LYS A 190 -5.64 4.27 -4.31
CA LYS A 190 -4.92 3.53 -5.35
C LYS A 190 -5.29 4.02 -6.75
N VAL A 191 -6.58 4.10 -7.05
CA VAL A 191 -7.09 4.59 -8.34
C VAL A 191 -6.66 6.04 -8.58
N LEU A 192 -6.74 6.87 -7.53
CA LEU A 192 -6.26 8.24 -7.58
C LEU A 192 -4.76 8.32 -7.89
N ALA A 193 -3.93 7.50 -7.26
CA ALA A 193 -2.49 7.48 -7.51
C ALA A 193 -2.14 7.06 -8.94
N GLN A 194 -2.92 6.13 -9.51
CA GLN A 194 -2.71 5.59 -10.85
C GLN A 194 -3.19 6.51 -11.97
N SER A 195 -4.03 7.51 -11.67
CA SER A 195 -4.43 8.52 -12.64
C SER A 195 -3.22 9.24 -13.23
N ASN A 196 -3.23 9.53 -14.53
CA ASN A 196 -2.27 10.42 -15.17
C ASN A 196 -2.89 11.76 -15.60
N ASN A 197 -4.17 11.97 -15.27
CA ASN A 197 -4.91 13.13 -15.69
C ASN A 197 -4.71 14.27 -14.69
N GLU A 198 -3.96 15.29 -15.10
CA GLU A 198 -3.65 16.45 -14.25
C GLU A 198 -4.92 17.16 -13.74
N LYS A 199 -5.98 17.18 -14.55
CA LYS A 199 -7.25 17.81 -14.14
C LYS A 199 -7.89 17.08 -12.97
N ILE A 200 -7.75 15.76 -12.89
CA ILE A 200 -8.18 15.00 -11.72
C ILE A 200 -7.42 15.47 -10.48
N PHE A 201 -6.10 15.64 -10.59
CA PHE A 201 -5.29 16.12 -9.47
C PHE A 201 -5.64 17.55 -9.05
N GLU A 202 -6.03 18.42 -9.98
CA GLU A 202 -6.58 19.74 -9.67
C GLU A 202 -7.89 19.64 -8.90
N ILE A 203 -8.83 18.83 -9.40
CA ILE A 203 -10.17 18.67 -8.81
C ILE A 203 -10.07 18.04 -7.42
N THR A 204 -9.39 16.90 -7.30
CA THR A 204 -9.14 16.22 -6.02
C THR A 204 -8.16 16.96 -5.14
N GLY A 205 -7.41 17.90 -5.74
CA GLY A 205 -6.52 18.85 -5.10
C GLY A 205 -7.22 19.83 -4.18
N CYS A 206 -8.55 19.75 -4.02
CA CYS A 206 -9.34 20.45 -3.00
C CYS A 206 -8.94 20.16 -1.52
N ILE A 207 -7.85 19.43 -1.28
CA ILE A 207 -7.07 19.44 -0.01
C ILE A 207 -5.86 20.41 -0.12
N ARG A 208 -5.95 21.46 -0.93
CA ARG A 208 -4.94 22.51 -1.03
C ARG A 208 -5.47 23.82 -0.44
N ILE A 209 -4.53 24.50 0.22
CA ILE A 209 -4.47 25.95 0.46
C ILE A 209 -5.20 26.40 1.75
N HIS A 210 -4.51 26.24 2.88
CA HIS A 210 -4.23 27.44 3.64
C HIS A 210 -2.83 27.93 3.25
N GLU A 211 -2.83 29.05 2.52
CA GLU A 211 -1.67 29.91 2.35
C GLU A 211 -0.97 30.09 3.72
N ASN A 212 0.35 29.89 3.75
CA ASN A 212 1.30 30.27 4.82
C ASN A 212 2.19 29.16 5.39
N ASN A 213 2.07 27.89 5.02
CA ASN A 213 2.96 26.88 5.60
C ASN A 213 3.67 26.04 4.53
N VAL A 214 4.90 26.47 4.24
CA VAL A 214 5.92 25.86 3.40
C VAL A 214 6.30 24.42 3.86
N ASN A 215 5.82 23.99 5.03
CA ASN A 215 6.18 22.73 5.69
C ASN A 215 5.11 21.61 5.62
N TYR A 216 4.05 21.74 4.81
CA TYR A 216 2.99 20.72 4.78
C TYR A 216 3.33 19.50 3.91
N PHE A 217 3.36 18.33 4.55
CA PHE A 217 3.36 17.02 3.90
C PHE A 217 1.91 16.69 3.49
N SER A 218 1.55 16.98 2.25
CA SER A 218 0.19 16.75 1.76
C SER A 218 -0.14 15.24 1.76
N PRO A 219 -1.36 14.84 2.18
CA PRO A 219 -1.93 13.52 1.94
C PRO A 219 -1.63 12.94 0.56
N PHE A 220 -1.62 13.81 -0.45
CA PHE A 220 -1.43 13.44 -1.84
C PHE A 220 0.01 13.01 -2.15
N LEU A 221 1.01 13.65 -1.54
CA LEU A 221 2.42 13.25 -1.68
C LEU A 221 2.70 11.93 -0.97
N TYR A 222 2.03 11.69 0.16
CA TYR A 222 2.09 10.40 0.84
C TYR A 222 1.55 9.27 -0.04
N ILE A 223 0.36 9.45 -0.61
CA ILE A 223 -0.25 8.50 -1.55
C ILE A 223 0.67 8.24 -2.74
N ALA A 224 1.24 9.30 -3.32
CA ALA A 224 2.20 9.18 -4.42
C ALA A 224 3.39 8.30 -4.04
N ILE A 225 3.94 8.48 -2.84
CA ILE A 225 5.04 7.65 -2.34
C ILE A 225 4.59 6.21 -2.14
N VAL A 226 3.50 5.96 -1.42
CA VAL A 226 3.04 4.60 -1.10
C VAL A 226 2.80 3.77 -2.37
N TYR A 227 2.34 4.39 -3.46
CA TYR A 227 2.11 3.72 -4.75
C TYR A 227 3.23 3.90 -5.78
N ASP A 228 4.37 4.50 -5.40
CA ASP A 228 5.54 4.81 -6.25
C ASP A 228 5.22 5.60 -7.54
N GLN A 229 4.36 6.62 -7.40
CA GLN A 229 3.82 7.44 -8.48
C GLN A 229 4.55 8.79 -8.58
N VAL A 230 5.72 8.78 -9.22
CA VAL A 230 6.62 9.93 -9.32
C VAL A 230 6.04 11.13 -10.09
N HIS A 231 5.12 10.90 -11.03
CA HIS A 231 4.50 11.98 -11.82
C HIS A 231 3.68 12.93 -10.93
N ILE A 232 3.08 12.42 -9.86
CA ILE A 232 2.38 13.24 -8.86
C ILE A 232 3.35 14.17 -8.12
N LEU A 233 4.52 13.64 -7.70
CA LEU A 233 5.55 14.45 -7.06
C LEU A 233 6.07 15.55 -8.00
N LYS A 234 6.27 15.21 -9.28
CA LYS A 234 6.65 16.16 -10.33
C LYS A 234 5.62 17.27 -10.50
N TYR A 235 4.36 16.90 -10.65
CA TYR A 235 3.26 17.85 -10.78
C TYR A 235 3.19 18.79 -9.57
N ASP A 236 3.28 18.27 -8.32
CA ASP A 236 3.27 19.12 -7.13
C ASP A 236 4.46 20.08 -7.07
N HIS A 237 5.65 19.62 -7.47
CA HIS A 237 6.84 20.46 -7.54
C HIS A 237 6.66 21.58 -8.57
N GLU A 238 6.25 21.27 -9.80
CA GLU A 238 6.09 22.24 -10.87
C GLU A 238 5.07 23.33 -10.51
N GLN A 239 3.93 22.93 -9.96
CA GLN A 239 2.84 23.87 -9.63
C GLN A 239 3.15 24.77 -8.43
N ARG A 240 4.02 24.35 -7.50
CA ARG A 240 4.31 25.13 -6.28
C ARG A 240 5.56 26.01 -6.39
N PHE A 241 6.52 25.64 -7.22
CA PHE A 241 7.86 26.26 -7.20
C PHE A 241 8.21 27.04 -8.47
N LYS A 242 7.71 26.66 -9.66
CA LYS A 242 8.04 27.38 -10.91
C LYS A 242 7.56 28.84 -10.93
N ASN A 243 6.62 29.22 -10.06
CA ASN A 243 6.06 30.58 -9.99
C ASN A 243 6.72 31.48 -8.92
N GLN A 244 7.80 31.05 -8.23
CA GLN A 244 8.42 31.78 -7.11
C GLN A 244 9.83 32.35 -7.40
N ASP A 245 10.24 32.40 -8.68
CA ASP A 245 11.55 32.93 -9.09
C ASP A 245 11.68 34.44 -8.82
N SER A 246 12.18 34.79 -7.63
CA SER A 246 12.69 36.13 -7.32
C SER A 246 13.81 36.18 -6.26
N SER A 247 14.15 35.08 -5.57
CA SER A 247 15.26 35.10 -4.58
C SER A 247 15.94 33.74 -4.40
N GLY A 248 17.06 33.53 -5.12
CA GLY A 248 17.69 32.22 -5.33
C GLY A 248 18.21 31.47 -4.09
N ASN A 249 18.58 32.14 -2.98
CA ASN A 249 19.20 31.46 -1.83
C ASN A 249 18.23 31.00 -0.74
N LYS A 250 17.04 31.61 -0.62
CA LYS A 250 16.03 31.17 0.35
C LYS A 250 15.25 29.95 -0.15
N LEU A 251 15.09 29.81 -1.47
CA LEU A 251 14.36 28.70 -2.08
C LEU A 251 15.11 27.37 -1.98
N THR A 252 16.44 27.36 -2.15
CA THR A 252 17.24 26.12 -2.15
C THR A 252 17.13 25.35 -0.83
N HIS A 253 17.30 26.02 0.31
CA HIS A 253 17.13 25.39 1.62
C HIS A 253 15.71 24.87 1.89
N ILE A 254 14.69 25.57 1.36
CA ILE A 254 13.28 25.15 1.48
C ILE A 254 13.03 23.89 0.65
N VAL A 255 13.53 23.87 -0.59
CA VAL A 255 13.44 22.74 -1.52
C VAL A 255 14.15 21.52 -0.90
N ASP A 256 15.38 21.68 -0.41
CA ASP A 256 16.12 20.60 0.23
C ASP A 256 15.43 20.05 1.46
N SER A 257 14.91 20.92 2.34
CA SER A 257 14.16 20.49 3.53
C SER A 257 12.92 19.67 3.16
N LYS A 258 12.18 20.07 2.12
CA LYS A 258 11.00 19.35 1.65
C LYS A 258 11.37 18.00 1.03
N PHE A 259 12.32 17.99 0.09
CA PHE A 259 12.72 16.76 -0.60
C PHE A 259 13.48 15.79 0.30
N SER A 260 14.17 16.28 1.34
CA SER A 260 14.77 15.43 2.36
C SER A 260 13.68 14.65 3.12
N LYS A 261 12.61 15.32 3.57
CA LYS A 261 11.47 14.65 4.22
C LYS A 261 10.79 13.64 3.28
N LEU A 262 10.54 14.03 2.02
CA LEU A 262 9.96 13.12 1.03
C LEU A 262 10.85 11.91 0.75
N LEU A 263 12.18 12.10 0.72
CA LEU A 263 13.13 11.03 0.52
C LEU A 263 13.08 10.02 1.67
N LYS A 264 13.02 10.48 2.93
CA LYS A 264 12.85 9.59 4.10
C LYS A 264 11.61 8.71 3.97
N THR A 265 10.45 9.32 3.73
CA THR A 265 9.21 8.56 3.55
C THR A 265 9.26 7.66 2.31
N SER A 266 9.94 8.07 1.24
CA SER A 266 10.13 7.21 0.05
C SER A 266 11.00 5.99 0.34
N ILE A 267 12.00 6.13 1.20
CA ILE A 267 12.84 5.02 1.69
C ILE A 267 12.02 4.04 2.53
N GLU A 268 11.25 4.55 3.50
CA GLU A 268 10.38 3.73 4.36
C GLU A 268 9.40 2.85 3.54
N HIS A 269 8.89 3.39 2.44
CA HIS A 269 7.97 2.70 1.53
C HIS A 269 8.66 1.99 0.35
N LYS A 270 9.99 2.05 0.26
CA LYS A 270 10.80 1.44 -0.81
C LYS A 270 10.40 1.90 -2.23
N SER A 271 9.96 3.15 -2.35
CA SER A 271 9.38 3.75 -3.56
C SER A 271 10.48 4.25 -4.50
N MET A 272 11.00 3.37 -5.35
CA MET A 272 12.24 3.62 -6.10
C MET A 272 12.17 4.82 -7.05
N ARG A 273 11.06 5.01 -7.77
CA ARG A 273 10.92 6.16 -8.68
C ARG A 273 10.84 7.47 -7.90
N CYS A 274 10.17 7.44 -6.75
CA CYS A 274 10.07 8.60 -5.86
C CYS A 274 11.43 8.93 -5.21
N ILE A 275 12.18 7.90 -4.78
CA ILE A 275 13.56 8.03 -4.28
C ILE A 275 14.44 8.71 -5.34
N ASP A 276 14.45 8.19 -6.56
CA ASP A 276 15.24 8.73 -7.68
C ASP A 276 14.94 10.22 -7.90
N TYR A 277 13.66 10.57 -7.89
CA TYR A 277 13.24 11.95 -8.08
C TYR A 277 13.66 12.85 -6.93
N CYS A 278 13.40 12.46 -5.68
CA CYS A 278 13.75 13.26 -4.51
C CYS A 278 15.26 13.45 -4.40
N TYR A 279 16.06 12.40 -4.61
CA TYR A 279 17.51 12.46 -4.62
C TYR A 279 18.06 13.44 -5.67
N ASN A 280 17.46 13.45 -6.87
CA ASN A 280 17.87 14.36 -7.93
C ASN A 280 17.54 15.83 -7.61
N MET A 281 16.49 16.08 -6.82
CA MET A 281 16.07 17.41 -6.42
C MET A 281 16.88 18.00 -5.25
N LEU A 282 17.59 17.16 -4.49
CA LEU A 282 18.45 17.62 -3.40
C LEU A 282 19.71 18.30 -3.96
N SER A 283 20.02 19.49 -3.44
CA SER A 283 21.28 20.18 -3.72
C SER A 283 22.44 19.54 -2.97
N GLN A 284 22.19 19.04 -1.76
CA GLN A 284 23.13 18.30 -0.93
C GLN A 284 22.54 16.97 -0.47
N PHE A 285 23.35 15.91 -0.50
CA PHE A 285 22.97 14.59 0.00
C PHE A 285 24.05 14.05 0.93
N ASN A 286 23.63 13.53 2.08
CA ASN A 286 24.49 12.80 3.00
C ASN A 286 23.76 11.50 3.39
N LEU A 287 24.34 10.35 3.00
CA LEU A 287 23.77 9.02 3.22
C LEU A 287 23.54 8.71 4.71
N GLN A 288 24.40 9.24 5.58
CA GLN A 288 24.30 9.06 7.03
C GLN A 288 22.94 9.50 7.57
N ASN A 289 22.38 10.58 7.02
CA ASN A 289 21.09 11.16 7.46
C ASN A 289 19.87 10.27 7.18
N TYR A 290 20.05 9.26 6.31
CA TYR A 290 18.98 8.37 5.84
C TYR A 290 19.25 6.90 6.20
N PHE A 291 20.39 6.58 6.81
CA PHE A 291 20.78 5.20 7.06
C PHE A 291 19.89 4.49 8.09
N ASN A 292 19.40 5.22 9.10
CA ASN A 292 18.38 4.70 10.03
C ASN A 292 17.06 4.37 9.31
N ASP A 293 16.63 5.23 8.38
CA ASP A 293 15.41 5.01 7.59
C ASP A 293 15.58 3.76 6.70
N LEU A 294 16.77 3.57 6.11
CA LEU A 294 17.14 2.38 5.34
C LEU A 294 17.08 1.09 6.18
N ILE A 295 17.69 1.08 7.37
CA ILE A 295 17.63 -0.08 8.28
C ILE A 295 16.21 -0.37 8.73
N GLY A 296 15.40 0.67 8.93
CA GLY A 296 13.98 0.55 9.26
C GLY A 296 13.18 -0.29 8.26
N THR A 297 13.60 -0.35 6.99
CA THR A 297 12.96 -1.17 5.96
C THR A 297 13.11 -2.67 6.17
N LYS A 298 14.12 -3.07 6.95
CA LYS A 298 14.50 -4.47 7.23
C LYS A 298 14.71 -5.32 5.96
N ASP A 299 15.14 -4.69 4.88
CA ASP A 299 15.27 -5.31 3.55
C ASP A 299 16.71 -5.15 3.05
N LYS A 300 17.52 -6.21 3.23
CA LYS A 300 18.95 -6.18 2.93
C LYS A 300 19.22 -5.84 1.46
N ASP A 301 18.50 -6.47 0.53
CA ASP A 301 18.68 -6.26 -0.91
C ASP A 301 18.33 -4.82 -1.31
N PHE A 302 17.26 -4.27 -0.72
CA PHE A 302 16.90 -2.87 -0.95
C PHE A 302 17.98 -1.90 -0.44
N ILE A 303 18.48 -2.10 0.79
CA ILE A 303 19.54 -1.27 1.37
C ILE A 303 20.79 -1.36 0.49
N GLN A 304 21.14 -2.56 0.04
CA GLN A 304 22.27 -2.82 -0.86
C GLN A 304 22.21 -2.00 -2.14
N ASN A 305 21.11 -2.18 -2.88
CA ASN A 305 20.89 -1.50 -4.13
C ASN A 305 20.84 0.03 -3.95
N PHE A 306 20.25 0.52 -2.84
CA PHE A 306 20.19 1.94 -2.55
C PHE A 306 21.58 2.55 -2.37
N ILE A 307 22.42 1.95 -1.50
CA ILE A 307 23.76 2.48 -1.21
C ILE A 307 24.62 2.46 -2.46
N GLU A 308 24.62 1.34 -3.20
CA GLU A 308 25.41 1.22 -4.42
C GLU A 308 25.06 2.28 -5.46
N LYS A 309 23.76 2.59 -5.60
CA LYS A 309 23.25 3.56 -6.56
C LYS A 309 23.50 5.01 -6.15
N TYR A 310 23.34 5.36 -4.88
CA TYR A 310 23.32 6.76 -4.43
C TYR A 310 24.57 7.24 -3.66
N LYS A 311 25.56 6.37 -3.43
CA LYS A 311 26.82 6.75 -2.72
C LYS A 311 27.61 7.90 -3.36
N ASN A 312 27.46 8.14 -4.66
CA ASN A 312 28.34 9.05 -5.42
C ASN A 312 28.03 10.55 -5.27
N LYS A 313 26.83 10.94 -4.79
CA LYS A 313 26.45 12.36 -4.57
C LYS A 313 26.59 12.76 -3.10
N ASN A 314 27.43 12.06 -2.32
CA ASN A 314 27.72 12.47 -0.96
C ASN A 314 28.54 13.78 -0.99
N THR A 315 27.87 14.92 -0.81
CA THR A 315 28.40 16.26 -1.12
C THR A 315 28.87 17.03 0.11
N ASP A 316 29.02 16.38 1.25
CA ASP A 316 29.33 17.07 2.50
C ASP A 316 30.73 17.73 2.43
N HIS A 317 30.75 19.04 2.17
CA HIS A 317 31.97 19.85 2.06
C HIS A 317 32.51 20.27 3.44
N PHE A 318 31.79 19.99 4.53
CA PHE A 318 32.16 20.41 5.89
C PHE A 318 33.02 19.41 6.66
N TYR A 319 33.30 18.24 6.10
CA TYR A 319 34.30 17.32 6.64
C TYR A 319 35.26 16.94 5.52
N HIS A 320 36.55 17.26 5.70
CA HIS A 320 37.64 16.65 4.95
C HIS A 320 37.62 15.13 5.14
N SER A 321 36.78 14.40 4.41
CA SER A 321 36.79 12.94 4.37
C SER A 321 36.28 12.39 3.03
N THR A 322 36.58 13.06 1.92
CA THR A 322 36.53 12.42 0.60
C THR A 322 37.65 11.40 0.37
N ASN A 323 38.34 10.94 1.43
CA ASN A 323 39.40 9.94 1.36
C ASN A 323 39.02 8.53 1.84
N ASP A 324 37.82 8.31 2.39
CA ASP A 324 37.44 6.97 2.87
C ASP A 324 36.30 6.37 2.02
N ASN A 325 36.66 5.75 0.88
CA ASN A 325 36.03 4.59 0.22
C ASN A 325 34.50 4.32 0.42
N GLY A 326 33.65 5.34 0.54
CA GLY A 326 32.21 5.17 0.80
C GLY A 326 31.86 4.76 2.25
N LYS A 327 32.74 4.97 3.24
CA LYS A 327 32.45 4.73 4.66
C LYS A 327 31.85 5.97 5.33
N PHE A 328 30.96 5.78 6.30
CA PHE A 328 30.33 6.85 7.07
C PHE A 328 30.13 6.43 8.54
N ASN A 329 29.99 7.42 9.43
CA ASN A 329 29.79 7.17 10.85
C ASN A 329 28.32 6.82 11.12
N ASN A 330 28.03 5.54 11.34
CA ASN A 330 26.68 4.99 11.56
C ASN A 330 26.51 4.34 12.94
N VAL A 331 27.22 4.84 13.94
CA VAL A 331 27.21 4.33 15.33
C VAL A 331 25.81 4.06 15.85
N GLU A 332 24.90 5.03 15.75
CA GLU A 332 23.54 4.92 16.28
C GLU A 332 22.73 3.80 15.60
N SER A 333 22.96 3.62 14.29
CA SER A 333 22.35 2.56 13.53
C SER A 333 22.87 1.18 13.93
N LEU A 334 24.19 1.06 14.16
CA LEU A 334 24.80 -0.17 14.65
C LEU A 334 24.30 -0.51 16.07
N LYS A 335 24.17 0.48 16.96
CA LYS A 335 23.56 0.31 18.29
C LYS A 335 22.15 -0.30 18.21
N GLN A 336 21.29 0.25 17.36
CA GLN A 336 19.93 -0.28 17.17
C GLN A 336 19.91 -1.72 16.64
N LEU A 337 20.81 -2.05 15.71
CA LEU A 337 20.94 -3.41 15.18
C LEU A 337 21.47 -4.40 16.22
N ILE A 338 22.38 -3.97 17.09
CA ILE A 338 22.87 -4.74 18.23
C ILE A 338 21.74 -5.00 19.22
N GLU A 339 20.98 -3.97 19.59
CA GLU A 339 19.84 -4.09 20.52
C GLU A 339 18.76 -5.03 19.99
N SER A 340 18.46 -4.96 18.68
CA SER A 340 17.49 -5.84 18.03
C SER A 340 18.03 -7.23 17.65
N ASN A 341 19.33 -7.46 17.85
CA ASN A 341 20.05 -8.69 17.50
C ASN A 341 19.85 -9.14 16.04
N ASN A 342 19.75 -8.18 15.11
CA ASN A 342 19.55 -8.44 13.68
C ASN A 342 20.89 -8.62 12.96
N VAL A 343 21.44 -9.83 13.05
CA VAL A 343 22.79 -10.17 12.55
C VAL A 343 22.94 -9.98 11.04
N GLU A 344 21.90 -10.27 10.26
CA GLU A 344 21.95 -10.22 8.79
C GLU A 344 22.13 -8.79 8.26
N ILE A 345 21.35 -7.83 8.76
CA ILE A 345 21.47 -6.41 8.37
C ILE A 345 22.72 -5.81 9.01
N PHE A 346 23.09 -6.27 10.20
CA PHE A 346 24.31 -5.84 10.88
C PHE A 346 25.57 -6.18 10.08
N GLU A 347 25.69 -7.42 9.57
CA GLU A 347 26.81 -7.86 8.72
C GLU A 347 26.99 -6.95 7.50
N TYR A 348 25.90 -6.51 6.89
CA TYR A 348 25.96 -5.59 5.77
C TYR A 348 26.31 -4.15 6.20
N SER A 349 25.73 -3.68 7.31
CA SER A 349 25.90 -2.31 7.80
C SER A 349 27.35 -2.00 8.18
N ILE A 350 28.07 -2.98 8.74
CA ILE A 350 29.48 -2.83 9.12
C ILE A 350 30.42 -2.61 7.92
N GLU A 351 30.02 -2.94 6.70
CA GLU A 351 30.84 -2.75 5.49
C GLU A 351 31.04 -1.29 5.15
N PHE A 352 30.07 -0.44 5.48
CA PHE A 352 30.08 1.00 5.22
C PHE A 352 30.41 1.83 6.46
N SER A 353 30.81 1.19 7.54
CA SER A 353 31.06 1.86 8.82
C SER A 353 32.49 2.39 8.88
N THR A 354 32.68 3.59 9.43
CA THR A 354 34.03 4.07 9.80
C THR A 354 34.64 3.19 10.89
N GLN A 355 35.96 3.23 11.03
CA GLN A 355 36.65 2.47 12.10
C GLN A 355 36.13 2.85 13.49
N GLU A 356 35.88 4.14 13.71
CA GLU A 356 35.29 4.66 14.95
C GLU A 356 33.93 4.01 15.24
N ALA A 357 33.06 3.89 14.23
CA ALA A 357 31.76 3.27 14.38
C ALA A 357 31.84 1.77 14.72
N LEU A 358 32.79 1.05 14.11
CA LEU A 358 33.05 -0.36 14.41
C LEU A 358 33.55 -0.56 15.85
N ASP A 359 34.47 0.29 16.29
CA ASP A 359 35.03 0.23 17.64
C ASP A 359 33.94 0.50 18.69
N GLU A 360 33.13 1.55 18.48
CA GLU A 360 32.03 1.89 19.39
C GLU A 360 30.94 0.81 19.41
N ALA A 361 30.59 0.24 18.25
CA ALA A 361 29.67 -0.89 18.16
C ALA A 361 30.18 -2.10 18.97
N LEU A 362 31.48 -2.40 18.93
CA LEU A 362 32.08 -3.48 19.71
C LEU A 362 32.02 -3.19 21.21
N TYR A 363 32.28 -1.95 21.61
CA TYR A 363 32.25 -1.53 23.00
C TYR A 363 30.87 -1.69 23.65
N VAL A 364 29.79 -1.41 22.91
CA VAL A 364 28.41 -1.53 23.43
C VAL A 364 27.81 -2.94 23.29
N THR A 365 28.43 -3.82 22.52
CA THR A 365 27.93 -5.18 22.28
C THR A 365 28.05 -6.04 23.55
N LYS A 366 26.96 -6.72 23.94
CA LYS A 366 26.97 -7.59 25.12
C LYS A 366 27.74 -8.88 24.83
N GLY A 367 28.46 -9.40 25.82
CA GLY A 367 29.33 -10.58 25.65
C GLY A 367 28.62 -11.88 25.24
N ASN A 368 27.29 -11.96 25.40
CA ASN A 368 26.49 -13.09 24.92
C ASN A 368 26.11 -13.01 23.43
N GLN A 369 26.35 -11.88 22.75
CA GLN A 369 26.06 -11.69 21.33
C GLN A 369 27.27 -12.10 20.47
N ILE A 370 27.68 -13.36 20.61
CA ILE A 370 28.94 -13.89 20.07
C ILE A 370 29.07 -13.69 18.55
N GLU A 371 27.98 -13.82 17.80
CA GLU A 371 27.99 -13.63 16.33
C GLU A 371 28.31 -12.20 15.92
N ILE A 372 27.71 -11.20 16.61
CA ILE A 372 27.98 -9.78 16.38
C ILE A 372 29.43 -9.44 16.72
N VAL A 373 29.92 -9.94 17.85
CA VAL A 373 31.33 -9.77 18.26
C VAL A 373 32.27 -10.36 17.21
N LYS A 374 31.99 -11.58 16.71
CA LYS A 374 32.75 -12.21 15.63
C LYS A 374 32.80 -11.34 14.38
N LEU A 375 31.65 -10.83 13.94
CA LEU A 375 31.55 -9.97 12.75
C LEU A 375 32.39 -8.69 12.91
N LEU A 376 32.22 -7.97 14.03
CA LEU A 376 32.96 -6.74 14.32
C LEU A 376 34.48 -6.96 14.35
N VAL A 377 34.94 -7.98 15.09
CA VAL A 377 36.38 -8.31 15.19
C VAL A 377 36.93 -8.75 13.83
N SER A 378 36.17 -9.51 13.04
CA SER A 378 36.59 -9.93 11.70
C SER A 378 36.84 -8.74 10.77
N LYS A 379 35.99 -7.70 10.85
CA LYS A 379 36.09 -6.43 10.13
C LYS A 379 37.08 -5.44 10.75
N GLY A 380 37.75 -5.80 11.85
CA GLY A 380 38.85 -5.03 12.44
C GLY A 380 38.46 -4.09 13.58
N ALA A 381 37.28 -4.23 14.17
CA ALA A 381 36.89 -3.48 15.36
C ALA A 381 37.88 -3.72 16.52
N ARG A 382 38.27 -2.65 17.22
CA ARG A 382 39.26 -2.64 18.29
C ARG A 382 38.58 -2.55 19.64
N PHE A 383 39.03 -3.35 20.59
CA PHE A 383 38.49 -3.28 21.95
C PHE A 383 38.82 -1.95 22.62
N MET A 384 37.84 -1.41 23.33
CA MET A 384 37.96 -0.16 24.08
C MET A 384 37.63 -0.39 25.56
N TYR A 385 38.15 0.47 26.41
CA TYR A 385 37.80 0.55 27.83
C TYR A 385 37.48 2.00 28.21
N TYR A 386 36.63 2.16 29.22
CA TYR A 386 36.35 3.47 29.81
C TYR A 386 37.42 3.78 30.88
N ASP A 387 38.17 4.85 30.67
CA ASP A 387 39.10 5.37 31.67
C ASP A 387 38.37 6.34 32.59
N SER A 388 38.07 5.88 33.81
CA SER A 388 37.37 6.67 34.82
C SER A 388 38.14 7.92 35.27
N TYR A 389 39.45 7.98 35.08
CA TYR A 389 40.26 9.14 35.50
C TYR A 389 40.14 10.34 34.55
N ASP A 390 39.98 10.10 33.24
CA ASP A 390 39.83 11.15 32.21
C ASP A 390 38.41 11.20 31.65
N SER A 391 37.50 10.33 32.12
CA SER A 391 36.13 10.19 31.63
C SER A 391 36.05 9.99 30.10
N LYS A 392 37.03 9.28 29.53
CA LYS A 392 37.16 9.02 28.09
C LYS A 392 37.30 7.54 27.79
N THR A 393 36.80 7.13 26.63
CA THR A 393 37.06 5.80 26.07
C THR A 393 38.45 5.76 25.44
N LYS A 394 39.20 4.68 25.69
CA LYS A 394 40.56 4.45 25.17
C LYS A 394 40.67 3.05 24.57
N HIS A 395 41.50 2.88 23.55
CA HIS A 395 41.77 1.57 22.96
C HIS A 395 42.61 0.70 23.90
N ILE A 396 42.28 -0.59 23.95
CA ILE A 396 43.15 -1.61 24.55
C ILE A 396 44.33 -1.84 23.59
N GLN A 397 45.53 -2.05 24.13
CA GLN A 397 46.73 -2.33 23.32
C GLN A 397 46.50 -3.51 22.36
N GLU A 398 47.09 -3.43 21.16
CA GLU A 398 46.82 -4.26 19.98
C GLU A 398 46.92 -5.80 20.11
N PRO A 399 47.63 -6.44 21.08
CA PRO A 399 47.69 -7.90 21.12
C PRO A 399 46.33 -8.58 21.27
N LEU A 400 45.39 -7.95 21.99
CA LEU A 400 44.10 -8.56 22.32
C LEU A 400 43.21 -8.75 21.09
N THR A 401 43.04 -7.72 20.27
CA THR A 401 42.19 -7.79 19.06
C THR A 401 42.72 -8.84 18.09
N ALA A 402 44.03 -8.89 17.88
CA ALA A 402 44.68 -9.88 17.01
C ALA A 402 44.51 -11.31 17.55
N MET A 403 44.67 -11.50 18.87
CA MET A 403 44.48 -12.81 19.52
C MET A 403 43.04 -13.30 19.40
N VAL A 404 42.05 -12.45 19.66
CA VAL A 404 40.62 -12.81 19.56
C VAL A 404 40.24 -13.14 18.12
N LYS A 405 40.74 -12.38 17.13
CA LYS A 405 40.53 -12.67 15.71
C LYS A 405 41.09 -14.05 15.33
N TYR A 406 42.32 -14.36 15.74
CA TYR A 406 42.94 -15.67 15.50
C TYR A 406 42.11 -16.83 16.09
N LEU A 407 41.60 -16.67 17.31
CA LEU A 407 40.76 -17.69 17.95
C LEU A 407 39.47 -17.95 17.16
N PHE A 408 38.82 -16.91 16.63
CA PHE A 408 37.63 -17.08 15.80
C PHE A 408 37.93 -17.75 14.46
N ASP A 409 39.05 -17.40 13.82
CA ASP A 409 39.48 -18.03 12.57
C ASP A 409 39.76 -19.53 12.75
N GLU A 410 40.43 -19.93 13.84
CA GLU A 410 40.69 -21.34 14.17
C GLU A 410 39.41 -22.13 14.48
N LEU A 411 38.44 -21.51 15.17
CA LEU A 411 37.14 -22.13 15.43
C LEU A 411 36.35 -22.37 14.13
N ASN A 412 36.41 -21.45 13.18
CA ASN A 412 35.71 -21.59 11.90
C ASN A 412 36.34 -22.66 11.00
N LYS A 413 37.66 -22.88 11.08
CA LYS A 413 38.35 -23.97 10.36
C LYS A 413 37.95 -25.37 10.83
N LYS A 414 37.57 -25.52 12.11
CA LYS A 414 37.13 -26.82 12.68
C LYS A 414 35.69 -27.20 12.34
N ASN A 415 34.88 -26.25 11.88
CA ASN A 415 33.45 -26.43 11.58
C ASN A 415 33.14 -26.54 10.07
N LYS A 416 34.17 -26.53 9.21
CA LYS A 416 34.13 -26.92 7.79
C LYS A 416 34.76 -28.29 7.65
#